data_AF-A0A6P0KG05-F1
#
_entry.id   AF-A0A6P0KG05-F1
#
_cell.length_a   1.000
_cell.length_b   1.000
_cell.length_c   1.000
_cell.angle_alpha   90.00
_cell.angle_beta   90.00
_cell.angle_gamma   90.00
#
_symmetry.space_group_name_H-M   'P 1'
#
loop_
_entity.id
_entity.type
_entity.pdbx_description
1 polymer ?
#
loop_
_entity_poly.entity_id
_entity_poly.type
_entity_poly.pdbx_seq_one_letter_code
_entity_poly.pdbx_strand_id
1 'polypeptide(L)'
;MTSIPKSLKEAIDKTDRRYCSYCLTSEVNRFNPRTQEWNEHFAWTLDDTKIQGLTSTGRATVVQLKLNNPLIVEARFRWKINGWHPPDDI
;
A
#
# COMPACT_ATOMS: atom_id res chain seq x y z
N MET A 1 -25.01 -0.90 -26.98
CA MET A 1 -24.34 -0.46 -25.74
C MET A 1 -25.38 -0.45 -24.62
N THR A 2 -25.54 -1.56 -23.90
CA THR A 2 -26.55 -1.68 -22.84
C THR A 2 -26.07 -0.95 -21.58
N SER A 3 -26.74 0.14 -21.25
CA SER A 3 -26.57 0.84 -19.98
C SER A 3 -26.97 -0.07 -18.83
N ILE A 4 -26.15 -0.09 -17.78
CA ILE A 4 -26.45 -0.84 -16.55
C ILE A 4 -27.74 -0.28 -15.94
N PRO A 5 -28.72 -1.13 -15.58
CA PRO A 5 -29.96 -0.68 -14.94
C PRO A 5 -29.68 0.11 -13.66
N LYS A 6 -30.41 1.22 -13.47
CA LYS A 6 -30.21 2.14 -12.33
C LYS A 6 -30.34 1.45 -10.98
N SER A 7 -31.31 0.55 -10.85
CA SER A 7 -31.52 -0.28 -9.66
C SER A 7 -30.34 -1.19 -9.34
N LEU A 8 -29.68 -1.74 -10.36
CA LEU A 8 -28.49 -2.56 -10.18
C LEU A 8 -27.30 -1.71 -9.74
N LYS A 9 -27.17 -0.50 -10.29
CA LYS A 9 -26.14 0.46 -9.89
C LYS A 9 -26.30 0.89 -8.42
N GLU A 10 -27.55 1.15 -8.00
CA GLU A 10 -27.89 1.50 -6.61
C GLU A 10 -27.67 0.33 -5.65
N ALA A 11 -28.01 -0.91 -6.05
CA ALA A 11 -27.76 -2.10 -5.25
C ALA A 11 -26.26 -2.40 -5.09
N ILE A 12 -25.48 -2.21 -6.15
CA ILE A 12 -24.01 -2.32 -6.11
C ILE A 12 -23.46 -1.26 -5.15
N ASP A 13 -23.83 0.01 -5.26
CA ASP A 13 -23.34 1.08 -4.38
C ASP A 13 -23.71 0.84 -2.89
N LYS A 14 -24.90 0.28 -2.63
CA LYS A 14 -25.34 -0.11 -1.27
C LYS A 14 -24.55 -1.28 -0.69
N THR A 15 -24.10 -2.19 -1.54
CA THR A 15 -23.37 -3.41 -1.16
C THR A 15 -21.86 -3.17 -1.14
N ASP A 16 -21.40 -2.23 -1.97
CA ASP A 16 -20.03 -1.77 -2.04
C ASP A 16 -19.69 -1.07 -0.73
N ARG A 17 -18.98 -1.80 0.13
CA ARG A 17 -18.49 -1.30 1.42
C ARG A 17 -17.33 -0.31 1.24
N ARG A 18 -17.15 0.25 0.04
CA ARG A 18 -16.08 1.14 -0.43
C ARG A 18 -14.70 0.58 -0.18
N TYR A 19 -14.56 -0.74 -0.21
CA TYR A 19 -13.27 -1.40 -0.08
C TYR A 19 -12.97 -2.29 -1.28
N CYS A 20 -11.69 -2.41 -1.61
CA CYS A 20 -11.21 -3.41 -2.54
C CYS A 20 -11.51 -4.81 -1.99
N SER A 21 -12.20 -5.66 -2.75
CA SER A 21 -12.55 -7.03 -2.33
C SER A 21 -11.35 -7.96 -2.12
N TYR A 22 -10.20 -7.62 -2.71
CA TYR A 22 -8.96 -8.38 -2.57
C TYR A 22 -8.15 -8.01 -1.33
N CYS A 23 -8.09 -6.73 -0.97
CA CYS A 23 -7.23 -6.24 0.12
C CYS A 23 -7.99 -5.50 1.24
N LEU A 24 -9.33 -5.47 1.18
CA LEU A 24 -10.23 -4.78 2.12
C LEU A 24 -9.88 -3.31 2.37
N THR A 25 -9.24 -2.67 1.39
CA THR A 25 -8.76 -1.29 1.47
C THR A 25 -9.82 -0.30 1.00
N SER A 26 -10.17 0.69 1.83
CA SER A 26 -11.02 1.82 1.47
C SER A 26 -10.22 3.14 1.42
N GLU A 27 -10.80 4.22 0.89
CA GLU A 27 -10.19 5.57 0.93
C GLU A 27 -9.79 6.03 2.34
N VAL A 28 -10.39 5.42 3.36
CA VAL A 28 -10.19 5.69 4.79
C VAL A 28 -8.88 5.09 5.33
N ASN A 29 -8.27 4.11 4.63
CA ASN A 29 -7.05 3.42 5.05
C ASN A 29 -5.77 4.10 4.51
N ARG A 30 -5.69 5.44 4.57
CA ARG A 30 -4.50 6.21 4.17
C ARG A 30 -3.56 6.40 5.35
N PHE A 31 -2.29 6.07 5.18
CA PHE A 31 -1.26 6.41 6.15
C PHE A 31 -1.06 7.92 6.23
N ASN A 32 -1.07 8.48 7.44
CA ASN A 32 -0.77 9.87 7.74
C ASN A 32 0.53 9.96 8.55
N PRO A 33 1.67 10.31 7.92
CA PRO A 33 2.96 10.39 8.61
C PRO A 33 3.03 11.48 9.69
N ARG A 34 2.04 12.38 9.80
CA ARG A 34 2.00 13.40 10.86
C ARG A 34 1.42 12.90 12.17
N THR A 35 0.71 11.77 12.16
CA THR A 35 -0.04 11.27 13.33
C THR A 35 0.12 9.77 13.54
N GLN A 36 0.84 9.07 12.66
CA GLN A 36 1.00 7.63 12.70
C GLN A 36 2.48 7.28 12.59
N GLU A 37 2.90 6.32 13.41
CA GLU A 37 4.28 5.85 13.44
C GLU A 37 4.56 4.91 12.26
N TRP A 38 5.68 5.12 11.57
CA TRP A 38 6.04 4.32 10.41
C TRP A 38 6.20 2.83 10.77
N ASN A 39 6.91 2.54 11.86
CA ASN A 39 7.25 1.17 12.28
C ASN A 39 6.04 0.35 12.76
N GLU A 40 4.91 0.99 13.09
CA GLU A 40 3.66 0.28 13.38
C GLU A 40 2.98 -0.25 12.11
N HIS A 41 3.20 0.42 10.99
CA HIS A 41 2.49 0.18 9.73
C HIS A 41 3.33 -0.52 8.68
N PHE A 42 4.66 -0.37 8.74
CA PHE A 42 5.57 -0.81 7.71
C PHE A 42 6.81 -1.48 8.30
N ALA A 43 7.34 -2.46 7.56
CA ALA A 43 8.65 -3.05 7.80
C ALA A 43 9.38 -3.26 6.47
N TRP A 44 10.70 -3.40 6.51
CA TRP A 44 11.47 -3.89 5.38
C TRP A 44 11.33 -5.41 5.25
N THR A 45 11.39 -5.93 4.03
CA THR A 45 11.61 -7.36 3.79
C THR A 45 13.03 -7.74 4.21
N LEU A 46 13.31 -9.04 4.41
CA LEU A 46 14.63 -9.53 4.85
C LEU A 46 15.78 -9.10 3.90
N ASP A 47 15.46 -8.89 2.63
CA ASP A 47 16.41 -8.42 1.62
C ASP A 47 16.48 -6.87 1.54
N ASP A 48 15.76 -6.12 2.37
CA ASP A 48 15.71 -4.65 2.44
C ASP A 48 15.37 -3.96 1.10
N THR A 49 14.76 -4.67 0.15
CA THR A 49 14.44 -4.08 -1.17
C THR A 49 12.98 -3.65 -1.26
N LYS A 50 12.11 -4.21 -0.41
CA LYS A 50 10.66 -3.98 -0.44
C LYS A 50 10.15 -3.58 0.95
N ILE A 51 9.09 -2.77 0.92
CA ILE A 51 8.33 -2.38 2.10
C ILE A 51 7.14 -3.31 2.22
N GLN A 52 7.01 -3.98 3.37
CA GLN A 52 5.88 -4.80 3.74
C GLN A 52 4.90 -3.98 4.61
N GLY A 53 3.61 -4.01 4.24
CA GLY A 53 2.55 -3.41 5.06
C GLY A 53 2.09 -4.38 6.16
N LEU A 54 2.22 -3.98 7.42
CA LEU A 54 1.87 -4.80 8.59
C LEU A 54 0.36 -4.71 8.91
N THR A 55 -0.22 -3.52 8.77
CA THR A 55 -1.65 -3.28 8.99
C THR A 55 -2.43 -3.15 7.67
N SER A 56 -3.76 -3.09 7.73
CA SER A 56 -4.61 -2.75 6.59
C SER A 56 -4.19 -1.41 5.95
N THR A 57 -3.95 -0.37 6.76
CA THR A 57 -3.43 0.93 6.34
C THR A 57 -2.06 0.82 5.67
N GLY A 58 -1.16 0.01 6.22
CA GLY A 58 0.16 -0.22 5.64
C GLY A 58 0.08 -0.87 4.26
N ARG A 59 -0.67 -1.98 4.15
CA ARG A 59 -0.86 -2.70 2.87
C ARG A 59 -1.53 -1.84 1.81
N ALA A 60 -2.56 -1.09 2.20
CA ALA A 60 -3.24 -0.11 1.37
C ALA A 60 -2.25 0.93 0.82
N THR A 61 -1.43 1.50 1.70
CA THR A 61 -0.47 2.56 1.36
C THR A 61 0.61 2.05 0.41
N VAL A 62 1.15 0.84 0.64
CA VAL A 62 2.16 0.23 -0.24
C VAL A 62 1.65 0.11 -1.68
N VAL A 63 0.41 -0.34 -1.86
CA VAL A 63 -0.23 -0.48 -3.18
C VAL A 63 -0.55 0.89 -3.79
N GLN A 64 -1.24 1.75 -3.03
CA GLN A 64 -1.74 3.04 -3.52
C GLN A 64 -0.61 3.99 -3.94
N LEU A 65 0.47 4.05 -3.15
CA LEU A 65 1.63 4.90 -3.43
C LEU A 65 2.69 4.19 -4.27
N LYS A 66 2.48 2.92 -4.63
CA LYS A 66 3.44 2.10 -5.39
C LYS A 66 4.83 2.09 -4.75
N LEU A 67 4.91 1.92 -3.42
CA LEU A 67 6.16 1.98 -2.66
C LEU A 67 7.19 0.91 -3.07
N ASN A 68 6.73 -0.16 -3.74
CA ASN A 68 7.52 -1.25 -4.31
C ASN A 68 7.47 -1.27 -5.84
N ASN A 69 7.38 -0.10 -6.49
CA ASN A 69 7.57 0.02 -7.94
C ASN A 69 8.88 -0.68 -8.36
N PRO A 70 8.90 -1.50 -9.43
CA PRO A 70 10.11 -2.20 -9.88
C PRO A 70 11.37 -1.32 -10.00
N LEU A 71 11.23 -0.07 -10.45
CA LEU A 71 12.37 0.86 -10.55
C LEU A 71 12.94 1.25 -9.19
N ILE A 72 12.07 1.43 -8.18
CA ILE A 72 12.48 1.76 -6.81
C ILE A 72 13.13 0.55 -6.14
N VAL A 73 12.56 -0.65 -6.35
CA VAL A 73 13.11 -1.90 -5.81
C VAL A 73 14.50 -2.18 -6.40
N GLU A 74 14.67 -1.98 -7.71
CA GLU A 74 15.97 -2.11 -8.38
C GLU A 74 17.00 -1.08 -7.87
N ALA A 75 16.57 0.16 -7.61
CA ALA A 75 17.45 1.16 -7.01
C ALA A 75 17.89 0.77 -5.60
N ARG A 76 16.98 0.31 -4.73
CA ARG A 76 17.30 -0.17 -3.37
C ARG A 76 18.22 -1.39 -3.40
N PHE A 77 18.02 -2.31 -4.34
CA PHE A 77 18.92 -3.44 -4.54
C PHE A 77 20.35 -2.99 -4.82
N ARG A 78 20.52 -2.01 -5.72
CA ARG A 78 21.84 -1.41 -6.01
C ARG A 78 22.42 -0.69 -4.81
N TRP A 79 21.61 0.06 -4.05
CA TRP A 79 22.05 0.72 -2.83
C TRP A 79 22.51 -0.26 -1.76
N LYS A 80 21.78 -1.38 -1.59
CA LYS A 80 22.16 -2.45 -0.68
C LYS A 80 23.51 -3.08 -1.06
N ILE A 81 23.74 -3.36 -2.34
CA ILE A 81 25.04 -3.86 -2.82
C ILE A 81 26.19 -2.89 -2.47
N ASN A 82 25.91 -1.59 -2.47
CA ASN A 82 26.89 -0.55 -2.12
C ASN A 82 26.91 -0.19 -0.62
N GLY A 83 26.11 -0.86 0.22
CA GLY A 83 26.03 -0.57 1.66
C GLY A 83 25.37 0.76 2.02
N TRP A 84 24.60 1.38 1.11
CA TRP A 84 23.87 2.63 1.38
C TRP A 84 22.45 2.39 1.94
N HIS A 85 21.99 1.13 1.95
CA HIS A 85 20.66 0.74 2.38
C HIS A 85 20.71 -0.64 3.05
N PRO A 86 19.94 -0.89 4.14
CA PRO A 86 19.03 0.04 4.81
C PRO A 86 19.76 1.21 5.50
N PRO A 87 19.08 2.35 5.75
CA PRO A 87 19.66 3.36 6.63
C PRO A 87 19.89 2.75 8.02
N ASP A 88 20.96 3.15 8.69
CA ASP A 88 21.13 2.84 10.11
C ASP A 88 19.92 3.40 10.87
N ASP A 89 19.46 2.70 11.89
CA ASP A 89 18.46 3.22 12.83
C ASP A 89 19.10 4.40 13.58
N ILE A 90 18.91 5.64 13.09
CA ILE A 90 19.32 6.89 13.74
C ILE A 90 18.21 7.36 14.68
#